data_AF-A9BA06-F1
#
_entry.id   AF-A9BA06-F1
#
_cell.length_a   1.000
_cell.length_b   1.000
_cell.length_c   1.000
_cell.angle_alpha   90.00
_cell.angle_beta   90.00
_cell.angle_gamma   90.00
#
_symmetry.space_group_name_H-M   'P 1'
#
loop_
_entity.id
_entity.type
_entity.pdbx_description
1 polymer ?
#
loop_
_entity_poly.entity_id
_entity_poly.type
_entity_poly.pdbx_seq_one_letter_code
_entity_poly.pdbx_strand_id
1 'polypeptide(L)' 'MPHQESREKWFRSHLLDREVELKELYEMPQQDLDLLMAETAELRSDIGNRERNLGKFCTAGYFLELARIIDKRRVES' A
#
# COMPACT_ATOMS: atom_id res chain seq x y z
N MET A 1 18.85 2.56 12.82
CA MET A 1 17.69 2.46 11.91
C MET A 1 18.04 3.21 10.63
N PRO A 2 17.85 2.66 9.42
CA PRO A 2 18.05 3.43 8.21
C PRO A 2 17.07 4.60 8.24
N HIS A 3 17.54 5.81 7.92
CA HIS A 3 16.71 7.01 7.84
C HIS A 3 15.65 6.76 6.77
N GLN A 4 14.42 6.45 7.18
CA GLN A 4 13.29 6.38 6.26
C GLN A 4 13.14 7.77 5.65
N GLU A 5 13.23 7.88 4.32
CA GLU A 5 12.85 9.10 3.62
C GLU A 5 11.41 9.44 4.02
N SER A 6 11.26 10.41 4.92
CA SER A 6 9.98 10.97 5.35
C SER A 6 9.38 11.84 4.25
N ARG A 7 9.16 11.24 3.07
CA ARG A 7 8.16 11.75 2.15
C ARG A 7 6.87 11.05 2.53
N GLU A 8 5.97 11.78 3.17
CA GLU A 8 4.61 11.32 3.43
C GLU A 8 4.03 10.79 2.11
N LYS A 9 3.82 9.46 2.04
CA LYS A 9 3.26 8.81 0.86
C LYS A 9 1.80 8.54 1.14
N TRP A 10 0.95 9.05 0.26
CA TRP A 10 -0.49 8.89 0.33
C TRP A 10 -0.96 8.03 -0.83
N PHE A 11 -1.91 7.14 -0.56
CA PHE A 11 -2.61 6.32 -1.53
C PHE A 11 -4.10 6.57 -1.41
N ARG A 12 -4.72 7.03 -2.49
CA ARG A 12 -6.18 7.17 -2.56
C ARG A 12 -6.79 5.80 -2.83
N SER A 13 -7.35 5.18 -1.80
CA SER A 13 -8.02 3.88 -1.89
C SER A 13 -9.48 4.08 -2.29
N HIS A 14 -9.88 3.40 -3.36
CA HIS A 14 -11.27 3.31 -3.79
C HIS A 14 -12.06 2.34 -2.92
N LEU A 15 -11.44 1.26 -2.41
CA LEU A 15 -12.13 0.28 -1.57
C LEU A 15 -12.39 0.79 -0.15
N LEU A 16 -11.54 1.68 0.36
CA LEU A 16 -11.71 2.30 1.69
C LEU A 16 -12.35 3.70 1.64
N ASP A 17 -12.69 4.20 0.44
CA ASP A 17 -13.25 5.53 0.19
C ASP A 17 -12.50 6.68 0.89
N ARG A 18 -11.17 6.58 0.98
CA ARG A 18 -10.33 7.59 1.61
C ARG A 18 -8.88 7.55 1.15
N GLU A 19 -8.16 8.63 1.46
CA GLU A 19 -6.71 8.65 1.36
C GLU A 19 -6.11 7.98 2.60
N VAL A 20 -5.10 7.15 2.35
CA VAL A 20 -4.35 6.40 3.36
C VAL A 20 -2.90 6.83 3.28
N GLU A 21 -2.34 7.28 4.38
CA GLU A 21 -0.91 7.51 4.53
C GLU A 21 -0.19 6.19 4.81
N LEU A 22 1.03 6.03 4.27
CA LEU A 22 1.79 4.78 4.38
C LEU A 22 2.01 4.34 5.85
N LYS A 23 2.10 5.28 6.79
CA LYS A 23 2.28 4.97 8.22
C LYS A 23 1.02 4.37 8.86
N GLU A 24 -0.16 4.67 8.34
CA GLU A 24 -1.43 4.17 8.89
C GLU A 24 -1.56 2.64 8.78
N LEU A 25 -0.82 2.00 7.86
CA LEU A 25 -0.85 0.56 7.66
C LEU A 25 -0.47 -0.23 8.91
N TYR A 26 0.41 0.30 9.77
CA TYR A 26 0.85 -0.38 10.99
C TYR A 26 -0.30 -0.59 11.99
N GLU A 27 -1.22 0.36 12.05
CA GLU A 27 -2.36 0.38 12.96
C GLU A 27 -3.66 -0.05 12.27
N MET A 28 -3.63 -0.29 10.95
CA MET A 28 -4.78 -0.61 10.13
C MET A 28 -5.40 -1.97 10.53
N PRO A 29 -6.73 -2.06 10.72
CA PRO A 29 -7.43 -3.33 10.92
C PRO A 29 -7.14 -4.33 9.81
N GLN A 30 -7.10 -5.63 10.10
CA GLN A 30 -6.76 -6.65 9.10
C GLN A 30 -7.67 -6.59 7.87
N GLN A 31 -8.97 -6.43 8.06
CA GLN A 31 -9.94 -6.32 6.96
C GLN A 31 -9.61 -5.17 6.01
N ASP A 32 -9.26 -4.00 6.53
CA ASP A 32 -8.92 -2.83 5.72
C ASP A 32 -7.55 -3.02 5.02
N LEU A 33 -6.61 -3.68 5.71
CA LEU A 33 -5.31 -4.03 5.17
C LEU A 33 -5.45 -4.99 3.98
N ASP A 34 -6.34 -5.98 4.08
CA ASP A 34 -6.63 -6.95 3.02
C ASP A 34 -7.23 -6.25 1.78
N LEU A 35 -8.16 -5.31 1.98
CA LEU A 35 -8.72 -4.50 0.89
C LEU A 35 -7.63 -3.66 0.21
N LEU A 36 -6.79 -3.00 1.00
CA LEU A 36 -5.68 -2.18 0.47
C LEU A 36 -4.68 -3.04 -0.30
N MET A 37 -4.37 -4.25 0.19
CA MET A 37 -3.51 -5.22 -0.49
C MET A 37 -4.11 -5.66 -1.83
N ALA A 38 -5.41 -5.96 -1.88
CA ALA A 38 -6.08 -6.35 -3.11
C ALA A 38 -6.03 -5.23 -4.16
N GLU A 39 -6.41 -4.01 -3.77
CA GLU A 39 -6.44 -2.85 -4.67
C GLU A 39 -5.05 -2.49 -5.19
N THR A 40 -4.04 -2.49 -4.32
CA THR A 40 -2.66 -2.18 -4.71
C THR A 40 -2.04 -3.29 -5.56
N ALA A 41 -2.41 -4.56 -5.35
CA ALA A 41 -2.01 -5.66 -6.21
C ALA A 41 -2.61 -5.55 -7.62
N GLU A 42 -3.89 -5.17 -7.74
CA GLU A 42 -4.54 -4.92 -9.02
C GLU A 42 -3.88 -3.77 -9.79
N LEU A 43 -3.62 -2.63 -9.13
CA LEU A 43 -2.91 -1.51 -9.75
C LEU A 43 -1.49 -1.88 -10.23
N ARG A 44 -0.87 -2.85 -9.56
CA ARG A 44 0.48 -3.34 -9.87
C ARG A 44 0.51 -4.40 -10.97
N SER A 45 -0.61 -5.04 -11.27
CA SER A 45 -0.73 -6.01 -12.36
C SER A 45 -1.06 -5.34 -13.70
N ASP A 46 -1.65 -4.14 -13.71
CA ASP A 46 -1.86 -3.34 -14.93
C ASP A 46 -0.56 -2.69 -15.42
N ILE A 47 0.10 -3.35 -16.38
CA ILE A 47 1.31 -2.84 -17.04
C ILE A 47 1.03 -1.55 -17.83
N GLY A 48 -0.17 -1.40 -18.41
CA GLY A 48 -0.56 -0.17 -19.10
C GLY A 48 -0.71 1.01 -18.13
N ASN A 49 -1.05 0.76 -16.87
CA ASN A 49 -1.03 1.78 -15.82
C ASN A 49 0.39 2.21 -15.45
N ARG A 50 1.39 1.31 -15.49
CA ARG A 50 2.80 1.67 -15.26
C ARG A 50 3.28 2.74 -16.24
N GLU A 51 2.92 2.60 -17.51
CA GLU A 51 3.33 3.52 -18.56
C GLU A 51 2.58 4.86 -18.49
N ARG A 52 1.28 4.81 -18.16
CA ARG A 52 0.42 6.01 -18.09
C ARG A 52 0.58 6.80 -16.79
N ASN A 53 0.89 6.13 -15.68
CA ASN A 53 0.96 6.74 -14.36
C ASN A 53 2.00 6.05 -13.45
N LEU A 54 3.28 6.25 -13.79
CA LEU A 54 4.42 5.68 -13.04
C LEU A 54 4.38 6.05 -11.55
N GLY A 55 3.93 7.26 -11.21
CA GLY A 55 3.80 7.71 -9.82
C GLY A 55 2.83 6.85 -9.03
N LYS A 56 1.59 6.68 -9.52
CA LYS A 56 0.58 5.82 -8.89
C LYS A 56 1.05 4.37 -8.81
N PHE A 57 1.69 3.86 -9.87
CA PHE A 57 2.24 2.50 -9.90
C PHE A 57 3.33 2.28 -8.82
N CYS A 58 4.26 3.23 -8.68
CA CYS A 58 5.29 3.18 -7.64
C CYS A 58 4.69 3.28 -6.23
N THR A 59 3.75 4.20 -6.00
CA THR A 59 3.05 4.36 -4.72
C THR A 59 2.33 3.07 -4.32
N ALA A 60 1.51 2.49 -5.20
CA ALA A 60 0.85 1.20 -4.96
C ALA A 60 1.85 0.10 -4.57
N GLY A 61 3.06 0.15 -5.15
CA GLY A 61 4.16 -0.74 -4.78
C GLY A 61 4.61 -0.64 -3.33
N TYR A 62 4.83 0.57 -2.84
CA TYR A 62 5.25 0.78 -1.46
C TYR A 62 4.19 0.29 -0.47
N PHE A 63 2.91 0.58 -0.78
CA PHE A 63 1.79 0.14 0.04
C PHE A 63 1.64 -1.38 0.05
N LEU A 64 1.67 -2.02 -1.13
CA LEU A 64 1.57 -3.48 -1.26
C LEU A 64 2.68 -4.21 -0.49
N GLU A 65 3.92 -3.75 -0.62
CA GLU A 65 5.06 -4.40 0.05
C GLU A 65 4.99 -4.23 1.57
N LEU A 66 4.67 -3.03 2.06
CA LEU A 66 4.55 -2.80 3.49
C LEU A 66 3.39 -3.59 4.09
N ALA A 67 2.24 -3.63 3.42
CA ALA A 67 1.09 -4.39 3.87
C ALA A 67 1.40 -5.89 3.97
N ARG A 68 2.14 -6.46 3.00
CA ARG A 68 2.63 -7.86 3.07
C ARG A 68 3.57 -8.12 4.23
N ILE A 69 4.49 -7.18 4.53
CA ILE A 69 5.40 -7.30 5.69
C ILE A 69 4.59 -7.32 6.99
N ILE A 70 3.59 -6.45 7.12
CA ILE A 70 2.73 -6.35 8.30
C ILE A 70 1.89 -7.62 8.45
N ASP A 71 1.21 -8.04 7.39
CA ASP A 71 0.39 -9.25 7.35
C ASP A 71 1.19 -10.48 7.80
N LYS A 72 2.38 -10.69 7.19
CA LYS A 72 3.27 -11.78 7.57
C LYS A 72 3.65 -11.76 9.05
N ARG A 73 3.98 -10.59 9.61
CA ARG A 73 4.32 -10.46 11.04
C ARG A 73 3.14 -10.79 11.95
N ARG A 74 1.91 -10.45 11.54
CA ARG A 74 0.69 -10.77 12.29
C ARG A 74 0.40 -12.27 12.31
N VAL A 75 0.68 -12.97 11.21
CA VAL A 75 0.54 -14.44 11.13
C VAL A 75 1.61 -15.17 11.96
N GLU A 76 2.81 -14.60 12.06
CA GLU A 76 3.93 -15.17 12.85
C GLU A 76 3.85 -14.87 14.35
N SER A 77 2.90 -14.05 14.81
CA SER A 77 2.69 -13.65 16.21
C SER A 77 1.63 -14.50 16.90
#